data_AF-A0A8G1VP16-F1
#
_entry.id   AF-A0A8G1VP16-F1
#
_cell.length_a   1.000
_cell.length_b   1.000
_cell.length_c   1.000
_cell.angle_alpha   90.00
_cell.angle_beta   90.00
_cell.angle_gamma   90.00
#
_symmetry.space_group_name_H-M   'P 1'
#
loop_
_entity.id
_entity.type
_entity.pdbx_description
1 polymer ?
#
loop_
_entity_poly.entity_id
_entity_poly.type
_entity_poly.pdbx_seq_one_letter_code
_entity_poly.pdbx_strand_id
1 'polypeptide(L)'
;MATLSNTDKIRLISGQSVPSINFEPYTTNDGSQGLESFFCVTSFSEPSAMAQTWDPELIKASFHAISQEFYGKGYTMINGPTVGPQGRTPWGGRLVETLGQDVYLAGIACVHATEGIREAGIIPCGKHFLLNEQETNRSEVYWSSNAVTVPLNNAA
;
A
#
# COMPACT_ATOMS: atom_id res chain seq x y z
N MET A 1 21.01 -12.65 -11.06
CA MET A 1 20.71 -11.81 -12.24
C MET A 1 21.60 -12.09 -13.45
N ALA A 2 22.93 -12.14 -13.31
CA ALA A 2 23.84 -12.35 -14.44
C ALA A 2 23.64 -13.70 -15.18
N THR A 3 23.11 -14.70 -14.49
CA THR A 3 22.90 -16.07 -15.00
C THR A 3 21.51 -16.29 -15.63
N LEU A 4 20.61 -15.31 -15.57
CA LEU A 4 19.22 -15.48 -16.03
C LEU A 4 19.08 -15.23 -17.53
N SER A 5 18.32 -16.10 -18.18
CA SER A 5 17.83 -15.88 -19.55
C SER A 5 16.88 -14.67 -19.60
N ASN A 6 16.62 -14.14 -20.80
CA ASN A 6 15.62 -13.07 -20.96
C ASN A 6 14.21 -13.55 -20.56
N THR A 7 13.88 -14.81 -20.82
CA THR A 7 12.62 -15.42 -20.37
C THR A 7 12.51 -15.45 -18.86
N ASP A 8 13.58 -15.84 -18.15
CA ASP A 8 13.59 -15.84 -16.68
C ASP A 8 13.50 -14.43 -16.09
N LYS A 9 14.15 -13.45 -16.73
CA LYS A 9 14.02 -12.03 -16.33
C LYS A 9 12.59 -11.51 -16.53
N ILE A 10 11.93 -11.89 -17.63
CA ILE A 10 10.53 -11.54 -17.88
C ILE A 10 9.62 -12.14 -16.81
N ARG A 11 9.83 -13.41 -16.45
CA ARG A 11 9.08 -14.08 -15.36
C ARG A 11 9.19 -13.33 -14.03
N LEU A 12 10.39 -12.87 -13.66
CA LEU A 12 10.60 -12.10 -12.43
C LEU A 12 9.74 -10.83 -12.37
N ILE A 13 9.68 -10.06 -13.46
CA ILE A 13 8.95 -8.77 -13.49
C ILE A 13 7.45 -8.92 -13.75
N SER A 14 6.99 -10.10 -14.14
CA SER A 14 5.57 -10.40 -14.40
C SER A 14 4.91 -11.24 -13.31
N GLY A 15 5.58 -11.45 -12.18
CA GLY A 15 5.03 -12.19 -11.03
C GLY A 15 4.92 -13.70 -11.25
N GLN A 16 5.86 -14.29 -11.98
CA GLN A 16 5.87 -15.73 -12.27
C GLN A 16 7.06 -16.44 -11.59
N SER A 17 6.89 -17.73 -11.30
CA SER A 17 7.97 -18.57 -10.76
C SER A 17 9.12 -18.71 -11.77
N VAL A 18 10.34 -18.83 -11.26
CA VAL A 18 11.57 -19.03 -12.06
C VAL A 18 12.26 -20.31 -11.60
N PRO A 19 11.92 -21.47 -12.21
CA PRO A 19 12.44 -22.77 -11.76
C PRO A 19 13.96 -22.90 -11.84
N SER A 20 14.61 -22.21 -12.79
CA SER A 20 16.06 -22.27 -12.98
C SER A 20 16.86 -21.76 -11.76
N ILE A 21 16.23 -21.00 -10.87
CA ILE A 21 16.81 -20.52 -9.62
C ILE A 21 15.95 -20.84 -8.39
N ASN A 22 14.98 -21.76 -8.52
CA ASN A 22 14.05 -22.12 -7.45
C ASN A 22 13.38 -20.90 -6.78
N PHE A 23 12.92 -19.95 -7.60
CA PHE A 23 12.25 -18.74 -7.14
C PHE A 23 10.74 -18.85 -7.34
N GLU A 24 9.99 -18.55 -6.30
CA GLU A 24 8.54 -18.35 -6.35
C GLU A 24 8.23 -16.86 -6.26
N PRO A 25 7.16 -16.38 -6.95
CA PRO A 25 6.82 -14.98 -6.98
C PRO A 25 6.41 -14.49 -5.60
N TYR A 26 6.64 -13.20 -5.34
CA TYR A 26 6.17 -12.57 -4.13
C TYR A 26 4.64 -12.60 -4.06
N THR A 27 4.13 -13.13 -2.96
CA THR A 27 2.72 -13.04 -2.59
C THR A 27 2.49 -11.75 -1.81
N THR A 28 1.45 -11.01 -2.19
CA THR A 28 1.05 -9.76 -1.54
C THR A 28 -0.42 -9.78 -1.16
N ASN A 29 -0.80 -8.97 -0.18
CA ASN A 29 -2.18 -8.66 0.16
C ASN A 29 -2.30 -7.24 0.72
N ASP A 30 -3.52 -6.74 0.82
CA ASP A 30 -3.87 -5.54 1.58
C ASP A 30 -4.12 -5.91 3.06
N GLY A 31 -4.04 -4.99 4.04
CA GLY A 31 -3.73 -3.56 3.97
C GLY A 31 -3.13 -3.02 5.28
N SER A 32 -2.93 -1.71 5.36
CA SER A 32 -2.28 -1.02 6.49
C SER A 32 -3.07 -1.07 7.82
N GLN A 33 -4.27 -1.66 7.83
CA GLN A 33 -5.14 -1.82 9.00
C GLN A 33 -5.28 -3.28 9.46
N GLY A 34 -4.53 -4.20 8.86
CA GLY A 34 -4.65 -5.63 9.08
C GLY A 34 -4.77 -6.40 7.76
N LEU A 35 -4.62 -7.71 7.85
CA LEU A 35 -4.68 -8.59 6.69
C LEU A 35 -6.12 -8.73 6.16
N GLU A 36 -6.36 -8.32 4.92
CA GLU A 36 -7.69 -8.30 4.32
C GLU A 36 -8.15 -9.71 3.90
N SER A 37 -9.45 -9.99 4.05
CA SER A 37 -10.11 -11.24 3.60
C SER A 37 -9.65 -12.53 4.32
N PHE A 38 -9.22 -12.42 5.58
CA PHE A 38 -8.91 -13.57 6.43
C PHE A 38 -9.77 -13.62 7.69
N PHE A 39 -9.97 -14.83 8.22
CA PHE A 39 -10.54 -15.04 9.54
C PHE A 39 -9.43 -15.10 10.60
N CYS A 40 -9.80 -14.75 11.84
CA CYS A 40 -8.89 -14.77 12.99
C CYS A 40 -7.64 -13.90 12.79
N VAL A 41 -7.87 -12.68 12.32
CA VAL A 41 -6.88 -11.61 12.12
C VAL A 41 -7.34 -10.36 12.86
N THR A 42 -6.41 -9.48 13.18
CA THR A 42 -6.68 -8.27 13.96
C THR A 42 -7.03 -7.12 13.03
N SER A 43 -8.09 -6.38 13.36
CA SER A 43 -8.37 -5.07 12.75
C SER A 43 -7.75 -3.98 13.62
N PHE A 44 -6.67 -3.38 13.13
CA PHE A 44 -5.96 -2.29 13.81
C PHE A 44 -6.64 -0.93 13.53
N SER A 45 -6.23 0.10 14.26
CA SER A 45 -6.69 1.47 14.00
C SER A 45 -6.34 1.92 12.59
N GLU A 46 -7.15 2.82 12.02
CA GLU A 46 -6.79 3.47 10.76
C GLU A 46 -5.45 4.24 10.87
N PRO A 47 -4.60 4.23 9.83
CA PRO A 47 -3.32 4.95 9.85
C PRO A 47 -3.45 6.45 10.13
N SER A 48 -4.54 7.11 9.71
CA SER A 48 -4.83 8.51 10.05
C SER A 48 -4.99 8.74 11.55
N ALA A 49 -5.61 7.79 12.26
CA ALA A 49 -5.73 7.82 13.71
C ALA A 49 -4.40 7.49 14.38
N MET A 50 -3.63 6.53 13.85
CA MET A 50 -2.28 6.25 14.34
C MET A 50 -1.37 7.47 14.23
N ALA A 51 -1.42 8.21 13.11
CA ALA A 51 -0.65 9.44 12.93
C ALA A 51 -0.98 10.55 13.94
N GLN A 52 -2.23 10.59 14.43
CA GLN A 52 -2.67 11.55 15.45
C GLN A 52 -2.10 11.26 16.84
N THR A 53 -1.45 10.12 17.05
CA THR A 53 -0.73 9.82 18.30
C THR A 53 0.57 10.62 18.40
N TRP A 54 1.16 11.02 17.27
CA TRP A 54 2.52 11.58 17.18
C TRP A 54 3.59 10.70 17.85
N ASP A 55 3.30 9.41 18.02
CA ASP A 55 4.16 8.44 18.66
C ASP A 55 4.76 7.49 17.60
N PRO A 56 6.00 7.74 17.15
CA PRO A 56 6.64 6.93 16.13
C PRO A 56 6.89 5.49 16.58
N GLU A 57 7.12 5.25 17.87
CA GLU A 57 7.36 3.92 18.40
C GLU A 57 6.05 3.11 18.45
N LEU A 58 4.92 3.76 18.77
CA LEU A 58 3.60 3.14 18.67
C LEU A 58 3.24 2.80 17.22
N ILE A 59 3.55 3.67 16.26
CA ILE A 59 3.36 3.40 14.83
C ILE A 59 4.21 2.19 14.41
N LYS A 60 5.50 2.16 14.77
CA LYS A 60 6.39 1.03 14.50
C LYS A 60 5.84 -0.28 15.07
N ALA A 61 5.44 -0.28 16.34
CA ALA A 61 4.89 -1.45 17.01
C ALA A 61 3.59 -1.94 16.34
N SER A 62 2.72 -1.01 15.93
CA SER A 62 1.47 -1.35 15.23
C SER A 62 1.73 -2.03 13.89
N PHE A 63 2.61 -1.46 13.07
CA PHE A 63 2.97 -2.04 11.77
C PHE A 63 3.77 -3.34 11.88
N HIS A 64 4.55 -3.50 12.95
CA HIS A 64 5.18 -4.79 13.27
C HIS A 64 4.13 -5.86 13.55
N ALA A 65 3.16 -5.57 14.43
CA ALA A 65 2.08 -6.50 14.76
C ALA A 65 1.20 -6.85 13.55
N ILE A 66 0.84 -5.86 12.72
CA ILE A 66 0.15 -6.10 11.44
C ILE A 66 0.96 -7.08 10.58
N SER A 67 2.26 -6.84 10.45
CA SER A 67 3.11 -7.63 9.55
C SER A 67 3.43 -9.02 10.08
N GLN A 68 3.36 -9.26 11.39
CA GLN A 68 3.42 -10.59 11.97
C GLN A 68 2.25 -11.47 11.48
N GLU A 69 1.06 -10.91 11.28
CA GLU A 69 -0.08 -11.65 10.72
C GLU A 69 0.14 -12.00 9.24
N PHE A 70 0.72 -11.09 8.46
CA PHE A 70 1.13 -11.37 7.07
C PHE A 70 2.14 -12.51 7.01
N TYR A 71 3.17 -12.44 7.85
CA TYR A 71 4.21 -13.47 7.93
C TYR A 71 3.61 -14.82 8.34
N GLY A 72 2.75 -14.83 9.36
CA GLY A 72 2.07 -16.04 9.84
C GLY A 72 1.12 -16.68 8.81
N LYS A 73 0.66 -15.93 7.81
CA LYS A 73 -0.18 -16.43 6.70
C LYS A 73 0.61 -16.71 5.42
N GLY A 74 1.93 -16.56 5.43
CA GLY A 74 2.80 -16.88 4.29
C GLY A 74 2.81 -15.81 3.20
N TYR A 75 2.43 -14.57 3.51
CA TYR A 75 2.64 -13.44 2.61
C TYR A 75 4.09 -12.98 2.67
N THR A 76 4.60 -12.51 1.54
CA THR A 76 5.97 -11.96 1.45
C THR A 76 6.00 -10.44 1.44
N MET A 77 4.88 -9.81 1.05
CA MET A 77 4.76 -8.37 0.88
C MET A 77 3.41 -7.90 1.45
N ILE A 78 3.42 -6.69 1.99
CA ILE A 78 2.21 -5.95 2.38
C ILE A 78 2.04 -4.75 1.44
N ASN A 79 0.84 -4.53 0.96
CA ASN A 79 0.48 -3.31 0.24
C ASN A 79 0.35 -2.13 1.21
N GLY A 80 1.48 -1.67 1.77
CA GLY A 80 1.56 -0.54 2.70
C GLY A 80 3.00 -0.26 3.15
N PRO A 81 3.26 0.84 3.88
CA PRO A 81 2.28 1.82 4.37
C PRO A 81 1.76 2.75 3.27
N THR A 82 0.61 3.38 3.50
CA THR A 82 0.05 4.37 2.58
C THR A 82 0.49 5.78 3.00
N VAL A 83 1.14 6.50 2.08
CA VAL A 83 1.58 7.89 2.24
C VAL A 83 0.98 8.83 1.19
N GLY A 84 0.34 8.27 0.15
CA GLY A 84 -0.44 9.01 -0.85
C GLY A 84 -1.84 8.40 -0.95
N PRO A 85 -2.93 9.19 -0.81
CA PRO A 85 -3.03 10.66 -0.92
C PRO A 85 -2.37 11.45 0.22
N GLN A 86 -1.76 12.60 -0.08
CA GLN A 86 -1.13 13.50 0.90
C GLN A 86 -2.13 14.52 1.50
N GLY A 87 -3.36 14.58 0.97
CA GLY A 87 -4.41 15.42 1.54
C GLY A 87 -4.56 16.76 0.88
N ARG A 88 -4.30 16.84 -0.43
CA ARG A 88 -4.53 18.06 -1.21
C ARG A 88 -5.97 18.59 -1.04
N THR A 89 -6.93 17.69 -0.89
CA THR A 89 -8.35 18.00 -0.65
C THR A 89 -8.86 17.22 0.55
N PRO A 90 -9.64 17.82 1.46
CA PRO A 90 -10.27 17.10 2.57
C PRO A 90 -11.35 16.11 2.09
N TRP A 91 -11.77 16.20 0.83
CA TRP A 91 -12.75 15.31 0.21
C TRP A 91 -12.14 14.06 -0.42
N GLY A 92 -10.84 13.81 -0.20
CA GLY A 92 -10.16 12.60 -0.67
C GLY A 92 -10.76 11.36 0.00
N GLY A 93 -11.22 10.40 -0.80
CA GLY A 93 -11.91 9.20 -0.27
C GLY A 93 -11.01 8.22 0.50
N ARG A 94 -9.68 8.41 0.47
CA ARG A 94 -8.70 7.49 1.05
C ARG A 94 -7.76 8.12 2.09
N LEU A 95 -8.09 9.32 2.57
CA LEU A 95 -7.26 10.01 3.58
C LEU A 95 -7.10 9.19 4.86
N VAL A 96 -8.09 8.36 5.19
CA VAL A 96 -8.09 7.46 6.36
C VAL A 96 -6.93 6.46 6.33
N GLU A 97 -6.49 6.06 5.13
CA GLU A 97 -5.42 5.07 4.98
C GLU A 97 -4.02 5.67 5.22
N THR A 98 -3.91 6.99 5.30
CA THR A 98 -2.62 7.70 5.21
C THR A 98 -2.05 8.08 6.57
N LEU A 99 -0.73 8.12 6.68
CA LEU A 99 -0.01 8.45 7.92
C LEU A 99 0.12 9.96 8.19
N GLY A 100 -0.89 10.74 7.77
CA GLY A 100 -0.96 12.19 7.99
C GLY A 100 -0.91 13.00 6.70
N GLN A 101 -1.45 14.22 6.76
CA GLN A 101 -1.54 15.14 5.61
C GLN A 101 -0.37 16.13 5.54
N ASP A 102 0.48 16.18 6.57
CA ASP A 102 1.73 16.93 6.56
C ASP A 102 2.89 16.04 6.10
N VAL A 103 3.74 16.55 5.21
CA VAL A 103 4.82 15.77 4.59
C VAL A 103 5.92 15.36 5.58
N TYR A 104 6.16 16.16 6.62
CA TYR A 104 7.17 15.85 7.63
C TYR A 104 6.66 14.78 8.59
N LEU A 105 5.43 14.95 9.08
CA LEU A 105 4.76 13.94 9.91
C LEU A 105 4.64 12.60 9.17
N ALA A 106 4.11 12.61 7.94
CA ALA A 106 3.94 11.42 7.13
C ALA A 106 5.28 10.75 6.80
N GLY A 107 6.33 11.55 6.58
CA GLY A 107 7.69 11.05 6.37
C GLY A 107 8.24 10.28 7.57
N ILE A 108 8.17 10.86 8.77
CA ILE A 108 8.60 10.19 10.02
C ILE A 108 7.77 8.92 10.24
N ALA A 109 6.44 9.03 10.21
CA ALA A 109 5.55 7.90 10.43
C ALA A 109 5.79 6.76 9.44
N CYS A 110 6.03 7.07 8.16
CA CYS A 110 6.32 6.08 7.13
C CYS A 110 7.64 5.33 7.38
N VAL A 111 8.68 6.01 7.85
CA VAL A 111 9.96 5.35 8.20
C VAL A 111 9.73 4.33 9.31
N HIS A 112 9.06 4.72 10.39
CA HIS A 112 8.79 3.83 11.53
C HIS A 112 7.85 2.68 11.16
N ALA A 113 6.81 2.93 10.36
CA ALA A 113 5.94 1.90 9.81
C ALA A 113 6.73 0.89 8.96
N THR A 114 7.60 1.38 8.08
CA THR A 114 8.46 0.58 7.20
C THR A 114 9.43 -0.28 8.01
N GLU A 115 10.02 0.25 9.08
CA GLU A 115 10.87 -0.50 10.00
C GLU A 115 10.12 -1.64 10.68
N GLY A 116 8.93 -1.36 11.24
CA GLY A 116 8.09 -2.39 11.88
C GLY A 116 7.74 -3.52 10.93
N ILE A 117 7.37 -3.20 9.68
CA ILE A 117 7.09 -4.19 8.63
C ILE A 117 8.31 -5.06 8.36
N ARG A 118 9.49 -4.45 8.17
CA ARG A 118 10.74 -5.17 7.85
C ARG A 118 11.21 -6.05 9.01
N GLU A 119 11.03 -5.61 10.25
CA GLU A 119 11.37 -6.39 11.45
C GLU A 119 10.52 -7.67 11.57
N ALA A 120 9.31 -7.69 11.01
CA ALA A 120 8.48 -8.88 10.93
C ALA A 120 8.85 -9.82 9.77
N GLY A 121 9.85 -9.47 8.95
CA GLY A 121 10.26 -10.26 7.78
C GLY A 121 9.39 -10.07 6.54
N ILE A 122 8.58 -9.00 6.49
CA ILE A 122 7.72 -8.66 5.35
C ILE A 122 8.33 -7.53 4.53
N ILE A 123 8.09 -7.56 3.22
CA ILE A 123 8.49 -6.49 2.30
C ILE A 123 7.42 -5.37 2.33
N PRO A 124 7.76 -4.14 2.73
CA PRO A 124 6.85 -3.00 2.62
C PRO A 124 6.71 -2.55 1.16
N CYS A 125 5.50 -2.18 0.76
CA CYS A 125 5.18 -1.59 -0.54
C CYS A 125 4.53 -0.23 -0.34
N GLY A 126 5.34 0.83 -0.32
CA GLY A 126 4.87 2.20 -0.15
C GLY A 126 3.92 2.62 -1.29
N LYS A 127 2.74 3.13 -0.94
CA LYS A 127 1.69 3.49 -1.91
C LYS A 127 0.97 4.80 -1.56
N HIS A 128 0.32 5.49 -2.48
CA HIS A 128 0.36 5.33 -3.94
C HIS A 128 1.30 6.41 -4.51
N PHE A 129 2.32 5.99 -5.24
CA PHE A 129 3.27 6.90 -5.86
C PHE A 129 2.77 7.32 -7.26
N LEU A 130 2.47 8.59 -7.56
CA LEU A 130 2.35 9.80 -6.71
C LEU A 130 1.12 10.61 -7.21
N LEU A 131 0.65 11.58 -6.42
CA LEU A 131 -0.44 12.51 -6.76
C LEU A 131 -1.81 11.84 -6.99
N ASN A 132 -2.00 10.63 -6.44
CA ASN A 132 -3.31 9.99 -6.38
C ASN A 132 -4.14 10.60 -5.23
N GLU A 133 -4.55 11.86 -5.39
CA GLU A 133 -5.15 12.71 -4.34
C GLU A 133 -6.69 12.62 -4.25
N GLN A 134 -7.34 12.00 -5.23
CA GLN A 134 -8.80 11.89 -5.28
C GLN A 134 -9.23 10.57 -5.91
N GLU A 135 -10.36 10.06 -5.47
CA GLU A 135 -10.89 8.78 -5.97
C GLU A 135 -11.67 8.94 -7.26
N THR A 136 -12.39 10.05 -7.40
CA THR A 136 -13.12 10.39 -8.62
C THR A 136 -12.14 10.42 -9.78
N ASN A 137 -12.40 9.57 -10.78
CA ASN A 137 -11.65 9.50 -12.03
C ASN A 137 -10.16 9.09 -11.90
N ARG A 138 -9.78 8.41 -10.81
CA ARG A 138 -8.38 8.02 -10.52
C ARG A 138 -7.72 7.09 -11.55
N SER A 139 -8.51 6.41 -12.39
CA SER A 139 -8.05 5.45 -13.39
C SER A 139 -8.49 5.81 -14.80
N GLU A 140 -8.89 7.07 -15.06
CA GLU A 140 -9.41 7.47 -16.37
C GLU A 140 -8.35 7.30 -17.49
N VAL A 141 -8.44 6.16 -18.15
CA VAL A 141 -7.91 5.90 -19.47
C VAL A 141 -9.04 6.22 -20.44
N TYR A 142 -9.03 7.40 -21.07
CA TYR A 142 -9.92 7.71 -22.19
C TYR A 142 -9.49 6.90 -23.43
N TRP A 143 -9.97 5.66 -23.57
CA TRP A 143 -9.81 4.85 -24.80
C TRP A 143 -11.13 4.28 -25.33
N SER A 144 -12.23 5.03 -25.31
CA SER A 144 -13.40 4.64 -26.12
C SER A 144 -13.91 5.79 -26.98
N SER A 145 -14.08 5.51 -28.28
CA SER A 145 -14.78 6.35 -29.25
C SER A 145 -16.28 6.54 -28.95
N ASN A 146 -16.72 6.26 -27.71
CA ASN A 146 -18.10 6.32 -27.24
C ASN A 146 -18.13 6.75 -25.75
N ALA A 147 -17.36 7.78 -25.40
CA ALA A 147 -17.55 8.44 -24.11
C ALA A 147 -18.96 9.03 -24.06
N VAL A 148 -19.85 8.38 -23.30
CA VAL A 148 -21.06 9.03 -22.80
C VAL A 148 -20.56 10.07 -21.83
N THR A 149 -20.47 11.32 -22.28
CA THR A 149 -20.31 12.48 -21.42
C THR A 149 -21.40 12.41 -20.36
N VAL A 150 -21.01 12.20 -19.10
CA VAL A 150 -21.84 12.62 -17.98
C VAL A 150 -21.90 14.15 -18.10
N PRO A 151 -23.07 14.74 -18.38
CA PRO A 151 -23.16 16.19 -18.44
C PRO A 151 -22.82 16.73 -17.07
N LEU A 152 -21.86 17.65 -16.99
CA LEU A 152 -21.66 18.48 -15.81
C LEU A 152 -22.87 19.41 -15.68
N ASN A 153 -23.98 18.86 -15.19
CA ASN A 153 -25.18 19.60 -14.88
C ASN A 153 -25.26 19.77 -13.36
N ASN A 154 -25.00 21.01 -12.92
CA ASN A 154 -25.42 21.65 -11.67
C ASN A 154 -24.63 21.25 -10.40
N ALA A 155 -24.22 22.15 -9.49
CA ALA A 155 -24.53 23.56 -9.30
C ALA A 155 -23.49 24.22 -8.35
N ALA A 156 -23.12 25.47 -8.67
CA ALA A 156 -22.95 26.66 -7.83
C ALA A 156 -21.94 27.61 -8.47
#